data_AF-A0A3C0WBS4-F1
#
_entry.id   AF-A0A3C0WBS4-F1
#
_cell.length_a   1.000
_cell.length_b   1.000
_cell.length_c   1.000
_cell.angle_alpha   90.00
_cell.angle_beta   90.00
_cell.angle_gamma   90.00
#
_symmetry.space_group_name_H-M   'P 1'
#
loop_
_entity.id
_entity.type
_entity.pdbx_description
1 polymer ?
#
loop_
_entity_poly.entity_id
_entity_poly.type
_entity_poly.pdbx_seq_one_letter_code
_entity_poly.pdbx_strand_id
1 'polypeptide(L)'
;MFHKLIYQKKAAFTDADARAFSTKDYTCVKLLLTKRGRPVAILESNDTKNWHWRVQYGFSTLVFKSYAEAMQFCRERFFDLNGTPLNWGRI
;
A
#
# COMPACT_ATOMS: atom_id res chain seq x y z
N MET A 1 11.10 -4.38 -13.36
CA MET A 1 10.17 -3.29 -13.00
C MET A 1 9.07 -3.29 -14.06
N PHE A 2 7.85 -3.70 -13.72
CA PHE A 2 6.73 -3.65 -14.68
C PHE A 2 6.14 -2.24 -14.65
N HIS A 3 6.14 -1.55 -15.79
CA HIS A 3 5.54 -0.22 -15.91
C HIS A 3 4.11 -0.37 -16.44
N LYS A 4 3.12 -0.42 -15.53
CA LYS A 4 1.71 -0.29 -15.93
C LYS A 4 1.41 1.21 -16.12
N LEU A 5 1.46 1.65 -17.37
CA LEU A 5 1.15 3.03 -17.73
C LEU A 5 -0.38 3.20 -17.78
N ILE A 6 -0.95 3.73 -16.69
CA ILE A 6 -2.38 4.04 -16.62
C ILE A 6 -2.60 5.45 -17.17
N TYR A 7 -2.95 5.55 -18.45
CA TYR A 7 -3.23 6.82 -19.14
C TYR A 7 -4.64 7.38 -18.90
N GLN A 8 -5.43 6.76 -18.02
CA GLN A 8 -6.78 7.23 -17.71
C GLN A 8 -6.78 8.40 -16.71
N LYS A 9 -7.72 9.33 -16.90
CA LYS A 9 -7.90 10.56 -16.10
C LYS A 9 -8.08 10.31 -14.59
N LYS A 10 -8.47 9.09 -14.21
CA LYS A 10 -8.62 8.62 -12.83
C LYS A 10 -8.30 7.11 -12.81
N ALA A 11 -7.10 6.74 -12.37
CA ALA A 11 -6.75 5.32 -12.19
C ALA A 11 -7.59 4.74 -11.05
N ALA A 12 -8.57 3.89 -11.38
CA ALA A 12 -9.25 3.08 -10.38
C ALA A 12 -8.39 1.85 -10.11
N PHE A 13 -7.91 1.71 -8.87
CA PHE A 13 -7.13 0.55 -8.44
C PHE A 13 -8.07 -0.49 -7.84
N THR A 14 -7.78 -1.75 -8.13
CA THR A 14 -8.46 -2.92 -7.59
C THR A 14 -7.47 -3.78 -6.82
N ASP A 15 -7.94 -4.72 -5.99
CA ASP A 15 -7.05 -5.66 -5.31
C ASP A 15 -6.19 -6.48 -6.30
N ALA A 16 -6.70 -6.74 -7.51
CA ALA A 16 -5.95 -7.42 -8.57
C ALA A 16 -4.69 -6.64 -9.02
N ASP A 17 -4.68 -5.31 -8.84
CA ASP A 17 -3.53 -4.48 -9.16
C ASP A 17 -2.38 -4.64 -8.17
N ALA A 18 -2.61 -5.23 -6.98
CA ALA A 18 -1.56 -5.42 -5.97
C ALA A 18 -0.33 -6.15 -6.56
N ARG A 19 -0.56 -7.13 -7.44
CA ARG A 19 0.52 -7.86 -8.13
C ARG A 19 1.46 -6.95 -8.93
N ALA A 20 0.97 -5.83 -9.45
CA ALA A 20 1.79 -4.86 -10.19
C ALA A 20 2.75 -4.06 -9.27
N PHE A 21 2.48 -4.03 -7.97
CA PHE A 21 3.32 -3.38 -6.96
C PHE A 21 4.26 -4.36 -6.23
N SER A 22 4.11 -5.66 -6.48
CA SER A 22 5.07 -6.66 -6.02
C SER A 22 6.39 -6.56 -6.78
N THR A 23 7.48 -6.89 -6.09
CA THR A 23 8.84 -6.97 -6.62
C THR A 23 9.41 -8.37 -6.36
N LYS A 24 10.68 -8.59 -6.73
CA LYS A 24 11.36 -9.87 -6.45
C LYS A 24 11.46 -10.15 -4.95
N ASP A 25 11.69 -9.12 -4.15
CA ASP A 25 12.02 -9.25 -2.73
C ASP A 25 10.83 -8.93 -1.82
N TYR A 26 9.77 -8.33 -2.36
CA TYR A 26 8.59 -7.91 -1.61
C TYR A 26 7.30 -8.24 -2.34
N THR A 27 6.35 -8.85 -1.64
CA THR A 27 5.00 -9.12 -2.11
C THR A 27 4.04 -8.04 -1.62
N CYS A 28 3.36 -7.33 -2.52
CA CYS A 28 2.32 -6.39 -2.12
C CYS A 28 1.07 -7.16 -1.67
N VAL A 29 0.74 -7.07 -0.39
CA VAL A 29 -0.40 -7.77 0.21
C VAL A 29 -1.66 -6.92 0.24
N LYS A 30 -1.51 -5.58 0.17
CA LYS A 30 -2.65 -4.66 0.24
C LYS A 30 -2.36 -3.34 -0.47
N LEU A 31 -3.33 -2.88 -1.25
CA LEU A 31 -3.35 -1.54 -1.81
C LEU A 31 -4.31 -0.64 -1.04
N LEU A 32 -3.86 0.59 -0.84
CA LEU A 32 -4.59 1.69 -0.23
C LEU A 32 -4.43 2.94 -1.07
N LEU A 33 -5.16 3.99 -0.73
CA LEU A 33 -5.08 5.29 -1.40
C LEU A 33 -4.66 6.39 -0.43
N THR A 34 -3.88 7.33 -0.94
CA THR A 34 -3.73 8.65 -0.32
C THR A 34 -5.03 9.46 -0.49
N LYS A 35 -5.19 10.55 0.27
CA LYS A 35 -6.31 11.51 0.08
C LYS A 35 -6.46 12.02 -1.36
N ARG A 36 -5.36 12.02 -2.14
CA ARG A 36 -5.35 12.45 -3.55
C ARG A 36 -5.56 11.29 -4.54
N GLY A 37 -5.94 10.10 -4.08
CA GLY A 37 -6.17 8.92 -4.92
C GLY A 37 -4.90 8.27 -5.47
N ARG A 38 -3.71 8.63 -4.95
CA ARG A 38 -2.45 7.95 -5.32
C ARG A 38 -2.29 6.64 -4.56
N PRO A 39 -1.71 5.59 -5.18
CA PRO A 39 -1.57 4.29 -4.55
C PRO A 39 -0.59 4.31 -3.38
N VAL A 40 -0.90 3.51 -2.37
CA VAL A 40 -0.08 3.19 -1.21
C VAL A 40 -0.03 1.66 -1.13
N ALA A 41 1.16 1.09 -1.21
CA ALA A 41 1.37 -0.34 -1.15
C ALA A 41 1.85 -0.76 0.24
N ILE A 42 1.19 -1.75 0.83
CA ILE A 42 1.71 -2.49 1.98
C ILE A 42 2.33 -3.77 1.45
N LEU A 43 3.63 -3.93 1.68
CA LEU A 43 4.40 -5.05 1.18
C LEU A 43 4.96 -5.90 2.33
N GLU A 44 4.98 -7.19 2.10
CA GLU A 44 5.62 -8.20 2.92
C GLU A 44 6.93 -8.64 2.26
N SER A 45 8.02 -8.65 3.02
CA SER A 45 9.33 -9.13 2.58
C SER A 45 9.29 -10.64 2.38
N ASN A 46 9.89 -11.11 1.28
CA ASN A 46 10.10 -12.53 1.05
C ASN A 46 11.23 -13.10 1.94
N ASP A 47 12.07 -12.23 2.53
CA ASP A 47 13.06 -12.57 3.54
C ASP A 47 12.56 -12.20 4.94
N THR A 48 12.41 -13.21 5.80
CA THR A 48 11.95 -13.08 7.19
C THR A 48 13.08 -12.78 8.17
N LYS A 49 14.25 -12.30 7.73
CA LYS A 49 15.35 -11.96 8.66
C LYS A 49 15.32 -10.51 9.13
N ASN A 50 14.96 -9.54 8.28
CA ASN A 50 14.93 -8.12 8.65
C ASN A 50 13.87 -7.35 7.84
N TRP A 51 13.16 -6.41 8.49
CA TRP A 51 12.21 -5.47 7.84
C TRP A 51 11.08 -6.12 7.02
N HIS A 52 10.29 -6.96 7.69
CA HIS A 52 9.24 -7.75 7.03
C HIS A 52 8.18 -6.88 6.38
N TRP A 53 7.83 -5.76 6.98
CA TRP A 53 6.69 -4.97 6.53
C TRP A 53 7.16 -3.65 5.98
N ARG A 54 6.68 -3.30 4.80
CA ARG A 54 7.01 -2.05 4.13
C ARG A 54 5.75 -1.33 3.71
N VAL A 55 5.72 -0.01 3.91
CA VAL A 55 4.69 0.86 3.33
C VAL A 55 5.36 1.79 2.34
N GLN A 56 4.92 1.76 1.08
CA GLN A 56 5.44 2.60 0.00
C GLN A 56 4.36 3.49 -0.59
N TYR A 57 4.66 4.78 -0.74
CA TYR A 57 3.80 5.75 -1.38
C TYR A 57 4.62 6.92 -1.91
N GLY A 58 4.41 7.32 -3.18
CA GLY A 58 5.27 8.31 -3.82
C GLY A 58 6.75 7.90 -3.79
N PHE A 59 7.60 8.75 -3.22
CA PHE A 59 9.02 8.44 -2.98
C PHE A 59 9.31 7.94 -1.55
N SER A 60 8.31 7.90 -0.68
CA SER A 60 8.46 7.49 0.71
C SER A 60 8.46 5.96 0.82
N THR A 61 9.42 5.43 1.57
CA THR A 61 9.46 4.02 1.99
C THR A 61 9.65 3.96 3.50
N LEU A 62 8.72 3.28 4.18
CA LEU A 62 8.76 3.07 5.62
C LEU A 62 8.80 1.57 5.89
N VAL A 63 9.58 1.15 6.88
CA VAL A 63 9.72 -0.26 7.28
C VAL A 63 9.24 -0.46 8.72
N PHE A 64 8.58 -1.58 8.95
CA PHE A 64 7.96 -1.94 10.22
C PHE A 64 8.35 -3.37 10.62
N LYS A 65 8.29 -3.65 11.92
CA LYS A 65 8.57 -4.99 12.44
C LYS A 65 7.37 -5.91 12.27
N SER A 66 6.15 -5.36 12.33
CA SER A 66 4.91 -6.14 12.19
C SER A 66 3.90 -5.50 11.24
N TYR A 67 2.99 -6.33 10.73
CA TYR A 67 1.86 -5.87 9.93
C TYR A 67 0.95 -4.93 10.72
N ALA A 68 0.79 -5.19 12.02
CA ALA A 68 -0.06 -4.38 12.90
C ALA A 68 0.45 -2.94 13.01
N GLU A 69 1.76 -2.75 13.18
CA GLU A 69 2.38 -1.42 13.20
C GLU A 69 2.22 -0.70 11.85
N ALA A 70 2.48 -1.42 10.74
CA ALA A 70 2.30 -0.87 9.40
C ALA A 70 0.84 -0.43 9.16
N MET A 71 -0.12 -1.26 9.56
CA MET A 71 -1.55 -0.96 9.44
C MET A 71 -1.98 0.18 10.37
N GLN A 72 -1.43 0.28 11.59
CA GLN A 72 -1.70 1.40 12.48
C GLN A 72 -1.24 2.73 11.85
N PHE A 73 -0.02 2.77 11.32
CA PHE A 73 0.48 3.92 10.57
C PHE A 73 -0.45 4.30 9.41
N CYS A 74 -0.93 3.29 8.67
CA CYS A 74 -1.81 3.49 7.52
C CYS A 74 -3.21 3.98 7.91
N ARG A 75 -3.79 3.46 9.00
CA ARG A 75 -5.15 3.78 9.45
C ARG A 75 -5.36 5.27 9.71
N GLU A 76 -4.33 5.95 10.22
CA GLU A 76 -4.39 7.38 10.54
C GLU A 76 -4.29 8.29 9.30
N ARG A 77 -3.85 7.77 8.14
CA ARG A 77 -3.37 8.60 7.01
C ARG A 77 -4.02 8.28 5.67
N PHE A 78 -4.46 7.04 5.48
CA PHE A 78 -4.84 6.52 4.17
C PHE A 78 -6.28 6.02 4.13
N PHE A 79 -6.69 5.73 2.91
CA PHE A 79 -8.06 5.39 2.53
C PHE A 79 -8.05 4.00 1.89
N ASP A 80 -9.18 3.31 1.95
CA ASP A 80 -9.38 2.11 1.15
C ASP A 80 -9.48 2.44 -0.36
N LEU A 81 -9.62 1.41 -1.19
CA LEU A 81 -9.75 1.58 -2.65
C LEU A 81 -11.06 2.25 -3.08
N ASN A 82 -12.07 2.28 -2.21
CA ASN A 82 -13.34 3.00 -2.42
C ASN A 82 -13.24 4.49 -2.03
N GLY A 83 -12.13 4.90 -1.41
CA GLY A 83 -11.94 6.27 -0.92
C GLY A 83 -12.51 6.51 0.48
N THR A 84 -12.82 5.46 1.23
CA THR A 84 -13.25 5.55 2.63
C THR A 84 -12.02 5.68 3.54
N PRO A 85 -11.99 6.64 4.49
CA PRO A 85 -10.91 6.71 5.48
C PRO A 85 -10.80 5.39 6.26
N LEU A 86 -9.58 4.89 6.46
CA LEU A 86 -9.38 3.65 7.21
C LEU A 86 -9.66 3.77 8.71
N ASN A 87 -9.80 4.99 9.24
CA ASN A 87 -10.21 5.27 10.61
C ASN A 87 -11.73 5.49 10.75
N TRP A 88 -12.50 5.39 9.67
CA TRP A 88 -13.95 5.54 9.70
C TRP A 88 -14.59 4.40 10.52
N GLY A 89 -15.36 4.75 11.56
CA GLY A 89 -15.99 3.78 12.48
C GLY A 89 -15.45 3.77 13.92
N ARG A 90 -14.50 4.65 14.26
CA ARG A 90 -14.18 5.01 15.65
C ARG A 90 -14.80 6.38 15.97
N ILE A 91 -16.05 6.36 16.42
CA ILE A 91 -16.68 7.45 17.19
C ILE A 91 -17.07 6.84 18.53
#